data_AF-A0A2S8X6T4-F1
#
_entry.id   AF-A0A2S8X6T4-F1
#
_cell.length_a   1.000
_cell.length_b   1.000
_cell.length_c   1.000
_cell.angle_alpha   90.00
_cell.angle_beta   90.00
_cell.angle_gamma   90.00
#
_symmetry.space_group_name_H-M   'P 1'
#
loop_
_entity.id
_entity.type
_entity.pdbx_description
1 polymer ?
#
loop_
_entity_poly.entity_id
_entity_poly.type
_entity_poly.pdbx_seq_one_letter_code
_entity_poly.pdbx_strand_id
1 'polypeptide(L)'
;MIYVALLRGINVGGNNKINMKQLKETFEQAGMLDVVTYINSGNIIFADHQERANANVEISHVLEQAIAADFGLQIRVMVRNMDEIHSVIQALPEEWVNDDTAKSDVMFLWDEINEPSVLDQLPIKPEIGTLIYVPGAILYSVSREDASKSGMNKLVGSKVYAYMTVRNVNTTRKIYALMQAAAEK
;
A
#
# COMPACT_ATOMS: atom_id res chain seq x y z
N MET A 1 -17.73 -6.12 -3.33
CA MET A 1 -17.03 -4.85 -3.03
C MET A 1 -15.65 -4.89 -3.67
N ILE A 2 -15.10 -3.73 -4.06
CA ILE A 2 -13.76 -3.64 -4.67
C ILE A 2 -12.71 -3.38 -3.59
N TYR A 3 -11.60 -4.11 -3.70
CA TYR A 3 -10.47 -4.06 -2.77
C TYR A 3 -9.14 -3.89 -3.52
N VAL A 4 -8.13 -3.47 -2.78
CA VAL A 4 -6.73 -3.57 -3.17
C VAL A 4 -5.95 -4.32 -2.10
N ALA A 5 -5.14 -5.28 -2.54
CA ALA A 5 -4.07 -5.90 -1.76
C ALA A 5 -2.73 -5.22 -2.08
N LEU A 6 -2.04 -4.76 -1.03
CA LEU A 6 -0.73 -4.14 -1.08
C LEU A 6 0.28 -5.05 -0.40
N LEU A 7 1.20 -5.61 -1.19
CA LEU A 7 2.29 -6.43 -0.68
C LEU A 7 3.54 -5.57 -0.48
N ARG A 8 4.39 -5.94 0.49
CA ARG A 8 5.67 -5.25 0.74
C ARG A 8 6.86 -6.18 0.56
N GLY A 9 7.98 -5.60 0.13
CA GLY A 9 9.26 -6.32 0.07
C GLY A 9 9.35 -7.42 -0.99
N ILE A 10 8.50 -7.39 -2.01
CA ILE A 10 8.55 -8.33 -3.15
C ILE A 10 9.33 -7.72 -4.31
N ASN A 11 10.02 -8.56 -5.10
CA ASN A 11 10.72 -8.16 -6.32
C ASN A 11 11.76 -7.03 -6.16
N VAL A 12 12.31 -6.85 -4.95
CA VAL A 12 13.33 -5.83 -4.64
C VAL A 12 14.67 -6.48 -4.29
N GLY A 13 15.76 -5.95 -4.85
CA GLY A 13 17.12 -6.44 -4.56
C GLY A 13 17.34 -7.93 -4.86
N GLY A 14 16.54 -8.52 -5.75
CA GLY A 14 16.60 -9.95 -6.07
C GLY A 14 15.92 -10.89 -5.05
N ASN A 15 15.35 -10.36 -3.97
CA ASN A 15 14.65 -11.12 -2.93
C ASN A 15 13.15 -11.23 -3.22
N ASN A 16 12.50 -12.23 -2.60
CA ASN A 16 11.04 -12.44 -2.66
C ASN A 16 10.48 -12.30 -4.08
N LYS A 17 11.06 -13.06 -5.01
CA LYS A 17 10.69 -12.99 -6.42
C LYS A 17 9.29 -13.56 -6.58
N ILE A 18 8.40 -12.75 -7.13
CA ILE A 18 7.02 -13.12 -7.43
C ILE A 18 6.74 -12.80 -8.88
N ASN A 19 6.27 -13.80 -9.62
CA ASN A 19 5.73 -13.61 -10.96
C ASN A 19 4.30 -13.04 -10.86
N MET A 20 4.07 -11.85 -11.39
CA MET A 20 2.76 -11.19 -11.26
C MET A 20 1.62 -11.89 -12.01
N LYS A 21 1.91 -12.66 -13.06
CA LYS A 21 0.90 -13.46 -13.75
C LYS A 21 0.46 -14.64 -12.87
N GLN A 22 1.42 -15.36 -12.31
CA GLN A 22 1.12 -16.43 -11.36
C GLN A 22 0.42 -15.88 -10.11
N LEU A 23 0.84 -14.72 -9.60
CA LEU A 23 0.20 -14.09 -8.43
C LEU A 23 -1.27 -13.76 -8.71
N LYS A 24 -1.58 -13.31 -9.93
CA LYS A 24 -2.97 -13.11 -10.35
C LYS A 24 -3.75 -14.44 -10.28
N GLU A 25 -3.19 -15.51 -10.83
CA GLU A 25 -3.81 -16.85 -10.81
C GLU A 25 -4.02 -17.34 -9.37
N THR A 26 -3.05 -17.10 -8.47
CA THR A 26 -3.18 -17.40 -7.04
C THR A 26 -4.37 -16.68 -6.39
N PHE A 27 -4.56 -15.39 -6.68
CA PHE A 27 -5.70 -14.63 -6.17
C PHE A 27 -7.04 -15.17 -6.71
N GLU A 28 -7.10 -15.50 -8.00
CA GLU A 28 -8.29 -16.10 -8.63
C GLU A 28 -8.63 -17.45 -7.99
N GLN A 29 -7.63 -18.31 -7.77
CA GLN A 29 -7.79 -19.61 -7.10
C GLN A 29 -8.19 -19.48 -5.63
N ALA A 30 -7.76 -18.41 -4.96
CA ALA A 30 -8.19 -18.06 -3.61
C ALA A 30 -9.63 -17.50 -3.54
N GLY A 31 -10.32 -17.41 -4.68
CA GLY A 31 -11.73 -17.00 -4.77
C GLY A 31 -11.95 -15.50 -4.99
N MET A 32 -10.90 -14.74 -5.30
CA MET A 32 -11.02 -13.33 -5.66
C MET A 32 -11.46 -13.18 -7.13
N LEU A 33 -12.32 -12.21 -7.40
CA LEU A 33 -12.87 -11.97 -8.75
C LEU A 33 -12.21 -10.75 -9.40
N ASP A 34 -12.32 -10.67 -10.74
CA ASP A 34 -11.87 -9.53 -11.54
C ASP A 34 -10.44 -9.06 -11.23
N VAL A 35 -9.54 -10.01 -11.00
CA VAL A 35 -8.20 -9.73 -10.50
C VAL A 35 -7.37 -8.99 -11.54
N VAL A 36 -6.87 -7.81 -11.14
CA VAL A 36 -5.99 -6.95 -11.92
C VAL A 36 -4.74 -6.66 -11.11
N THR A 37 -3.57 -6.92 -11.68
CA THR A 37 -2.29 -6.52 -11.09
C THR A 37 -1.80 -5.21 -11.71
N TYR A 38 -1.20 -4.35 -10.88
CA TYR A 38 -0.60 -3.10 -11.32
C TYR A 38 0.87 -3.05 -10.90
N ILE A 39 1.74 -2.94 -11.92
CA ILE A 39 3.21 -2.96 -11.82
C ILE A 39 3.77 -4.15 -11.02
N ASN A 40 5.08 -4.18 -10.79
CA ASN A 40 5.76 -5.33 -10.18
C ASN A 40 6.00 -5.18 -8.65
N SER A 41 5.39 -4.17 -8.03
CA SER A 41 5.58 -3.84 -6.60
C SER A 41 4.47 -4.38 -5.68
N GLY A 42 3.59 -5.24 -6.20
CA GLY A 42 2.56 -5.90 -5.38
C GLY A 42 1.34 -5.02 -5.13
N ASN A 43 0.66 -4.60 -6.20
CA ASN A 43 -0.63 -3.91 -6.14
C ASN A 43 -1.64 -4.76 -6.90
N ILE A 44 -2.62 -5.30 -6.19
CA ILE A 44 -3.59 -6.22 -6.79
C ILE A 44 -4.98 -5.72 -6.45
N ILE A 45 -5.74 -5.35 -7.47
CA ILE A 45 -7.13 -4.92 -7.38
C ILE A 45 -7.99 -6.16 -7.66
N PHE A 46 -9.05 -6.34 -6.89
CA PHE A 46 -9.96 -7.47 -7.04
C PHE A 46 -11.34 -7.15 -6.44
N ALA A 47 -12.32 -7.94 -6.79
CA ALA A 47 -13.64 -7.95 -6.16
C ALA A 47 -13.75 -9.14 -5.19
N ASP A 48 -14.36 -8.92 -4.03
CA ASP A 48 -14.87 -9.96 -3.14
C ASP A 48 -16.33 -9.65 -2.80
N HIS A 49 -17.20 -10.65 -2.98
CA HIS A 49 -18.64 -10.54 -2.73
C HIS A 49 -19.07 -11.28 -1.46
N GLN A 50 -18.13 -11.89 -0.74
CA GLN A 50 -18.43 -12.55 0.52
C GLN A 50 -18.71 -11.50 1.60
N GLU A 51 -19.81 -11.68 2.34
CA GLU A 51 -20.08 -10.89 3.54
C GLU A 51 -19.18 -11.37 4.68
N ARG A 52 -18.36 -10.46 5.20
CA ARG A 52 -17.38 -10.73 6.26
C ARG A 52 -17.47 -9.65 7.32
N ALA A 53 -17.40 -10.04 8.59
CA ALA A 53 -17.44 -9.07 9.69
C ALA A 53 -16.16 -8.23 9.75
N ASN A 54 -15.01 -8.84 9.41
CA ASN A 54 -13.73 -8.14 9.32
C ASN A 54 -13.06 -8.44 7.97
N ALA A 55 -13.70 -7.97 6.90
CA ALA A 55 -13.34 -8.31 5.53
C ALA A 55 -11.85 -8.12 5.23
N ASN A 56 -11.25 -6.99 5.60
CA ASN A 56 -9.84 -6.72 5.32
C ASN A 56 -8.91 -7.75 5.97
N VAL A 57 -9.12 -8.08 7.25
CA VAL A 57 -8.29 -9.03 7.99
C VAL A 57 -8.47 -10.45 7.47
N GLU A 58 -9.72 -10.87 7.26
CA GLU A 58 -10.04 -12.21 6.77
C GLU A 58 -9.49 -12.44 5.36
N ILE A 59 -9.70 -11.50 4.44
CA ILE A 59 -9.16 -11.58 3.07
C ILE A 59 -7.63 -11.59 3.11
N SER A 60 -7.01 -10.75 3.94
CA SER A 60 -5.56 -10.74 4.12
C SER A 60 -5.04 -12.13 4.49
N HIS A 61 -5.66 -12.78 5.47
CA HIS A 61 -5.23 -14.11 5.92
C HIS A 61 -5.33 -15.17 4.83
N VAL A 62 -6.44 -15.18 4.07
CA VAL A 62 -6.64 -16.09 2.94
C VAL A 62 -5.54 -15.88 1.88
N LEU A 63 -5.25 -14.63 1.53
CA LEU A 63 -4.26 -14.29 0.52
C LEU A 63 -2.83 -14.61 0.98
N GLU A 64 -2.50 -14.38 2.25
CA GLU A 64 -1.21 -14.74 2.84
C GLU A 64 -0.95 -16.25 2.78
N GLN A 65 -1.98 -17.05 3.11
CA GLN A 65 -1.90 -18.52 3.00
C GLN A 65 -1.72 -18.98 1.55
N ALA A 66 -2.47 -18.39 0.62
CA ALA A 66 -2.37 -18.72 -0.80
C ALA A 66 -0.97 -18.39 -1.37
N ILE A 67 -0.44 -17.21 -1.02
CA ILE A 67 0.92 -16.81 -1.43
C ILE A 67 1.96 -17.76 -0.83
N ALA A 68 1.81 -18.15 0.44
CA ALA A 68 2.73 -19.09 1.07
C ALA A 68 2.71 -20.46 0.39
N ALA A 69 1.53 -20.95 -0.01
CA ALA A 69 1.38 -22.24 -0.70
C ALA A 69 2.00 -22.23 -2.11
N ASP A 70 1.74 -21.19 -2.90
CA ASP A 70 2.14 -21.15 -4.31
C ASP A 70 3.59 -20.69 -4.54
N PHE A 71 4.10 -19.82 -3.66
CA PHE A 71 5.44 -19.23 -3.80
C PHE A 71 6.43 -19.70 -2.73
N GLY A 72 5.97 -20.35 -1.66
CA GLY A 72 6.83 -20.69 -0.52
C GLY A 72 7.32 -19.45 0.25
N LEU A 73 6.62 -18.31 0.13
CA LEU A 73 7.01 -17.03 0.71
C LEU A 73 6.01 -16.58 1.77
N GLN A 74 6.52 -16.15 2.92
CA GLN A 74 5.72 -15.54 3.98
C GLN A 74 5.66 -14.02 3.76
N ILE A 75 4.69 -13.57 2.97
CA ILE A 75 4.49 -12.15 2.62
C ILE A 75 3.25 -11.63 3.32
N ARG A 76 3.39 -10.63 4.19
CA ARG A 76 2.24 -9.90 4.75
C ARG A 76 1.48 -9.19 3.64
N VAL A 77 0.16 -9.30 3.67
CA VAL A 77 -0.76 -8.61 2.76
C VAL A 77 -1.46 -7.50 3.54
N MET A 78 -1.63 -6.34 2.93
CA MET A 78 -2.52 -5.31 3.45
C MET A 78 -3.70 -5.17 2.51
N VAL A 79 -4.91 -5.39 3.01
CA VAL A 79 -6.14 -5.23 2.23
C VAL A 79 -6.83 -3.93 2.64
N ARG A 80 -7.23 -3.14 1.64
CA ARG A 80 -8.06 -1.94 1.80
C ARG A 80 -9.20 -1.96 0.81
N ASN A 81 -10.40 -1.60 1.26
CA ASN A 81 -11.56 -1.44 0.40
C ASN A 81 -11.52 -0.08 -0.33
N MET A 82 -12.40 0.09 -1.30
CA MET A 82 -12.46 1.31 -2.13
C MET A 82 -12.74 2.58 -1.34
N ASP A 83 -13.55 2.52 -0.28
CA ASP A 83 -13.92 3.69 0.52
C ASP A 83 -12.75 4.17 1.40
N GLU A 84 -11.96 3.23 1.94
CA GLU A 84 -10.70 3.53 2.64
C GLU A 84 -9.71 4.23 1.70
N ILE A 85 -9.50 3.69 0.50
CA ILE A 85 -8.61 4.31 -0.50
C ILE A 85 -9.16 5.67 -0.94
N HIS A 86 -10.48 5.80 -1.15
CA HIS A 86 -11.10 7.07 -1.49
C HIS A 86 -10.84 8.13 -0.42
N SER A 87 -11.00 7.78 0.86
CA SER A 87 -10.74 8.69 1.98
C SER A 87 -9.29 9.18 2.00
N VAL A 88 -8.33 8.30 1.74
CA VAL A 88 -6.91 8.66 1.61
C VAL A 88 -6.68 9.60 0.42
N ILE A 89 -7.32 9.35 -0.73
CA ILE A 89 -7.22 10.20 -1.92
C ILE A 89 -7.82 11.59 -1.68
N GLN A 90 -8.95 11.70 -0.97
CA GLN A 90 -9.58 12.99 -0.65
C GLN A 90 -8.71 13.86 0.25
N ALA A 91 -7.94 13.25 1.15
CA ALA A 91 -7.03 13.97 2.02
C ALA A 91 -5.66 14.27 1.38
N LEU A 92 -5.35 13.65 0.24
CA LEU A 92 -4.09 13.83 -0.47
C LEU A 92 -4.10 15.14 -1.26
N PRO A 93 -3.21 16.11 -0.96
CA PRO A 93 -3.15 17.35 -1.74
C PRO A 93 -2.91 17.09 -3.22
N GLU A 94 -3.65 17.78 -4.09
CA GLU A 94 -3.64 17.52 -5.54
C GLU A 94 -2.27 17.83 -6.15
N GLU A 95 -1.61 18.87 -5.66
CA GLU A 95 -0.29 19.33 -6.08
C GLU A 95 0.85 18.40 -5.66
N TRP A 96 0.60 17.46 -4.74
CA TRP A 96 1.63 16.50 -4.34
C TRP A 96 1.89 15.51 -5.46
N VAL A 97 3.13 15.52 -5.95
CA VAL A 97 3.60 14.67 -7.05
C VAL A 97 4.84 13.88 -6.63
N ASN A 98 5.19 12.88 -7.41
CA ASN A 98 6.45 12.16 -7.28
C ASN A 98 7.19 12.18 -8.62
N ASP A 99 7.97 13.24 -8.83
CA ASP A 99 8.71 13.56 -10.06
C ASP A 99 10.07 14.20 -9.72
N ASP A 100 10.69 14.97 -10.62
CA ASP A 100 12.00 15.60 -10.40
C ASP A 100 11.96 16.80 -9.42
N THR A 101 10.76 17.26 -9.03
CA THR A 101 10.57 18.41 -8.14
C THR A 101 10.28 17.99 -6.70
N ALA A 102 9.47 16.94 -6.53
CA ALA A 102 9.04 16.47 -5.22
C ALA A 102 9.09 14.95 -5.09
N LYS A 103 9.28 14.49 -3.84
CA LYS A 103 9.07 13.11 -3.43
C LYS A 103 7.86 13.06 -2.52
N SER A 104 6.76 12.50 -3.01
CA SER A 104 5.55 12.32 -2.22
C SER A 104 5.11 10.86 -2.19
N ASP A 105 4.84 10.38 -0.98
CA ASP A 105 4.49 8.99 -0.69
C ASP A 105 3.26 8.91 0.22
N VAL A 106 2.54 7.80 0.10
CA VAL A 106 1.47 7.35 0.99
C VAL A 106 1.98 6.10 1.70
N MET A 107 2.03 6.15 3.03
CA MET A 107 2.42 5.04 3.89
C MET A 107 1.15 4.45 4.49
N PHE A 108 0.62 3.41 3.86
CA PHE A 108 -0.56 2.72 4.39
C PHE A 108 -0.16 1.96 5.65
N LEU A 109 -0.97 2.08 6.70
CA LEU A 109 -0.67 1.57 8.04
C LEU A 109 -1.44 0.28 8.31
N TRP A 110 -0.81 -0.65 9.02
CA TRP A 110 -1.54 -1.71 9.71
C TRP A 110 -2.16 -1.16 11.01
N ASP A 111 -3.18 -1.83 11.52
CA ASP A 111 -3.99 -1.36 12.65
C ASP A 111 -3.16 -1.19 13.93
N GLU A 112 -2.10 -1.99 14.09
CA GLU A 112 -1.15 -1.93 15.21
C GLU A 112 -0.51 -0.54 15.41
N ILE A 113 -0.44 0.28 14.36
CA ILE A 113 0.14 1.63 14.41
C ILE A 113 -0.78 2.69 13.82
N ASN A 114 -2.07 2.39 13.62
CA ASN A 114 -3.01 3.26 12.93
C ASN A 114 -3.62 4.34 13.85
N GLU A 115 -2.76 5.19 14.40
CA GLU A 115 -3.16 6.27 15.31
C GLU A 115 -2.25 7.49 15.12
N PRO A 116 -2.70 8.73 15.42
CA PRO A 116 -1.92 9.95 15.15
C PRO A 116 -0.52 9.97 15.78
N SER A 117 -0.32 9.27 16.91
CA SER A 117 0.96 9.16 17.62
C SER A 117 2.07 8.53 16.78
N VAL A 118 1.73 7.80 15.70
CA VAL A 118 2.70 7.18 14.78
C VAL A 118 3.64 8.19 14.14
N LEU A 119 3.21 9.45 14.00
CA LEU A 119 4.03 10.52 13.44
C LEU A 119 5.30 10.75 14.25
N ASP A 120 5.22 10.59 15.58
CA ASP A 120 6.37 10.76 16.50
C ASP A 120 7.41 9.65 16.36
N GLN A 121 7.05 8.53 15.70
CA GLN A 121 7.92 7.38 15.48
C GLN A 121 8.66 7.46 14.14
N LEU A 122 8.29 8.40 13.27
CA LEU A 122 8.94 8.57 11.97
C LEU A 122 10.27 9.33 12.11
N PRO A 123 11.32 8.94 11.38
CA PRO A 123 12.63 9.58 11.47
C PRO A 123 12.70 10.94 10.75
N ILE A 124 11.56 11.61 10.55
CA ILE A 124 11.49 12.86 9.79
C ILE A 124 11.89 14.04 10.65
N LYS A 125 12.63 14.95 10.03
CA LYS A 125 12.84 16.30 10.54
C LYS A 125 11.63 17.17 10.18
N PRO A 126 10.84 17.65 11.16
CA PRO A 126 9.61 18.41 10.91
C PRO A 126 9.81 19.63 10.01
N GLU A 127 11.01 20.21 9.99
CA GLU A 127 11.37 21.39 9.20
C GLU A 127 11.65 21.12 7.71
N ILE A 128 11.80 19.85 7.29
CA ILE A 128 12.22 19.50 5.92
C ILE A 128 11.14 18.79 5.10
N GLY A 129 10.13 18.20 5.73
CA GLY A 129 9.06 17.50 5.02
C GLY A 129 7.70 17.67 5.70
N THR A 130 6.65 17.54 4.93
CA THR A 130 5.28 17.59 5.44
C THR A 130 4.79 16.18 5.74
N LEU A 131 4.15 16.01 6.89
CA LEU A 131 3.46 14.80 7.29
C LEU A 131 2.02 15.10 7.64
N ILE A 132 1.11 14.28 7.12
CA ILE A 132 -0.32 14.36 7.44
C ILE A 132 -0.78 12.96 7.80
N TYR A 133 -1.25 12.78 9.04
CA TYR A 133 -1.95 11.56 9.42
C TYR A 133 -3.39 11.60 8.91
N VAL A 134 -3.84 10.46 8.37
CA VAL A 134 -5.24 10.18 8.10
C VAL A 134 -5.56 8.76 8.56
N PRO A 135 -6.80 8.42 8.93
CA PRO A 135 -7.14 7.04 9.27
C PRO A 135 -6.68 6.07 8.16
N GLY A 136 -5.80 5.13 8.53
CA GLY A 136 -5.25 4.10 7.65
C GLY A 136 -3.97 4.50 6.88
N ALA A 137 -3.51 5.75 6.93
CA ALA A 137 -2.30 6.16 6.19
C ALA A 137 -1.57 7.38 6.77
N ILE A 138 -0.31 7.53 6.39
CA ILE A 138 0.45 8.77 6.53
C ILE A 138 0.78 9.29 5.14
N LEU A 139 0.44 10.54 4.89
CA LEU A 139 0.81 11.25 3.67
C LEU A 139 2.12 11.99 3.94
N TYR A 140 3.08 11.85 3.04
CA TYR A 140 4.38 12.46 3.14
C TYR A 140 4.73 13.20 1.85
N SER A 141 5.30 14.40 1.97
CA SER A 141 5.91 15.11 0.85
C SER A 141 7.15 15.90 1.27
N VAL A 142 8.13 15.95 0.38
CA VAL A 142 9.37 16.72 0.51
C VAL A 142 9.84 17.17 -0.88
N SER A 143 10.56 18.29 -0.94
CA SER A 143 11.29 18.69 -2.15
C SER A 143 12.33 17.61 -2.53
N ARG A 144 12.66 17.45 -3.82
CA ARG A 144 13.75 16.55 -4.23
C ARG A 144 15.10 16.98 -3.68
N GLU A 145 15.33 18.30 -3.58
CA GLU A 145 16.54 18.87 -3.02
C GLU A 145 16.78 18.43 -1.57
N ASP A 146 15.72 18.42 -0.76
CA ASP A 146 15.83 18.11 0.67
C ASP A 146 15.49 16.66 1.03
N ALA A 147 15.07 15.85 0.06
CA ALA A 147 14.71 14.45 0.29
C ALA A 147 15.81 13.65 1.00
N SER A 148 17.08 13.91 0.68
CA SER A 148 18.22 13.27 1.34
C SER A 148 18.45 13.74 2.80
N LYS A 149 18.04 14.97 3.11
CA LYS A 149 18.18 15.62 4.43
C LYS A 149 17.00 15.33 5.35
N SER A 150 15.86 14.92 4.80
CA SER A 150 14.59 14.66 5.50
C SER A 150 14.66 13.65 6.65
N GLY A 151 15.65 12.76 6.63
CA GLY A 151 15.72 11.61 7.56
C GLY A 151 14.91 10.39 7.11
N MET A 152 14.05 10.54 6.10
CA MET A 152 13.21 9.47 5.55
C MET A 152 14.01 8.27 5.00
N ASN A 153 15.26 8.48 4.60
CA ASN A 153 16.16 7.39 4.21
C ASN A 153 16.39 6.35 5.34
N LYS A 154 16.16 6.71 6.59
CA LYS A 154 16.27 5.82 7.76
C LYS A 154 15.01 5.01 8.03
N LEU A 155 13.88 5.31 7.36
CA LEU A 155 12.59 4.66 7.63
C LEU A 155 12.69 3.14 7.47
N VAL A 156 13.33 2.66 6.40
CA VAL A 156 13.44 1.22 6.09
C VAL A 156 14.06 0.41 7.24
N GLY A 157 14.94 1.01 8.04
CA GLY A 157 15.59 0.35 9.18
C GLY A 157 14.85 0.51 10.52
N SER A 158 13.75 1.25 10.56
CA SER A 158 12.97 1.49 11.77
C SER A 158 12.00 0.34 12.09
N LYS A 159 11.57 0.23 13.34
CA LYS A 159 10.56 -0.76 13.75
C LYS A 159 9.20 -0.49 13.11
N VAL A 160 8.80 0.78 13.01
CA VAL A 160 7.50 1.20 12.47
C VAL A 160 7.33 0.80 10.99
N TYR A 161 8.43 0.71 10.23
CA TYR A 161 8.40 0.32 8.82
C TYR A 161 7.90 -1.11 8.57
N ALA A 162 7.99 -2.00 9.56
CA ALA A 162 7.43 -3.36 9.45
C ALA A 162 5.90 -3.40 9.44
N TYR A 163 5.26 -2.31 9.89
CA TYR A 163 3.82 -2.15 10.03
C TYR A 163 3.27 -1.10 9.05
N MET A 164 3.94 -0.88 7.92
CA MET A 164 3.41 -0.06 6.83
C MET A 164 3.80 -0.56 5.44
N THR A 165 3.00 -0.17 4.45
CA THR A 165 3.28 -0.40 3.03
C THR A 165 3.33 0.94 2.31
N VAL A 166 4.48 1.27 1.73
CA VAL A 166 4.71 2.57 1.10
C VAL A 166 4.43 2.50 -0.40
N ARG A 167 3.68 3.47 -0.91
CA ARG A 167 3.43 3.71 -2.34
C ARG A 167 3.63 5.18 -2.63
N ASN A 168 4.22 5.51 -3.78
CA ASN A 168 4.22 6.92 -4.17
C ASN A 168 2.80 7.39 -4.51
N VAL A 169 2.58 8.71 -4.46
CA VAL A 169 1.27 9.31 -4.70
C VAL A 169 0.70 9.01 -6.10
N ASN A 170 1.55 8.95 -7.12
CA ASN A 170 1.14 8.66 -8.49
C ASN A 170 0.61 7.21 -8.62
N THR A 171 1.31 6.26 -8.00
CA THR A 171 0.88 4.85 -7.89
C THR A 171 -0.43 4.75 -7.11
N THR A 172 -0.56 5.48 -6.01
CA THR A 172 -1.78 5.47 -5.19
C THR A 172 -2.99 5.99 -5.96
N ARG A 173 -2.85 7.12 -6.67
CA ARG A 173 -3.89 7.64 -7.57
C ARG A 173 -4.24 6.65 -8.68
N LYS A 174 -3.23 5.98 -9.27
CA LYS A 174 -3.47 4.98 -10.31
C LYS A 174 -4.18 3.73 -9.79
N ILE A 175 -3.86 3.27 -8.58
CA ILE A 175 -4.59 2.20 -7.90
C ILE A 175 -6.06 2.59 -7.76
N TYR A 176 -6.34 3.78 -7.23
CA TYR A 176 -7.72 4.23 -7.05
C TYR A 176 -8.49 4.30 -8.39
N ALA A 177 -7.87 4.83 -9.45
CA ALA A 177 -8.48 4.83 -10.78
C ALA A 177 -8.76 3.42 -11.32
N LEU A 178 -7.91 2.43 -11.02
CA LEU A 178 -8.16 1.03 -11.39
C LEU A 178 -9.29 0.41 -10.57
N MET A 179 -9.42 0.78 -9.28
CA MET A 179 -10.54 0.36 -8.44
C MET A 179 -11.87 0.91 -8.96
N GLN A 180 -11.89 2.19 -9.36
CA GLN A 180 -13.07 2.80 -9.98
C GLN A 180 -13.48 2.08 -11.27
N ALA A 181 -12.51 1.83 -12.17
CA ALA A 181 -12.77 1.10 -13.41
C ALA A 181 -13.21 -0.37 -13.17
N ALA A 182 -12.85 -0.97 -12.04
CA ALA A 182 -13.33 -2.29 -11.66
C ALA A 182 -14.77 -2.26 -11.10
N ALA A 183 -15.16 -1.18 -10.43
CA ALA A 183 -16.51 -1.00 -9.89
C ALA A 183 -17.57 -0.73 -10.96
N GLU A 184 -17.16 -0.29 -12.16
CA GLU A 184 -18.04 0.00 -13.30
C GLU A 184 -18.37 -1.24 -14.16
N LYS A 185 -17.80 -2.40 -13.84
CA LYS A 185 -18.04 -3.67 -14.54
C LYS A 185 -19.18 -4.45 -13.92
#